data_AF-A0ABD2NF71-F1
#
_entry.id   AF-A0ABD2NF71-F1
#
_cell.length_a   1.000
_cell.length_b   1.000
_cell.length_c   1.000
_cell.angle_alpha   90.00
_cell.angle_beta   90.00
_cell.angle_gamma   90.00
#
_symmetry.space_group_name_H-M   'P 1'
#
loop_
_entity.id
_entity.type
_entity.pdbx_description
1 polymer ?
#
loop_
_entity_poly.entity_id
_entity_poly.type
_entity_poly.pdbx_seq_one_letter_code
_entity_poly.pdbx_strand_id
1 'polypeptide(L)'
;MLDFGIERCIRRYVAAKDEKQKITALLLPISLGGKGLNLIEATHVILIEPLMNPGDELQAIGRVHRIGQTRPTFVHKFFIKNTIEESIQTATSADADKWDKNKVTLDQLKDLFQKIEHPPETAIGDTLS
;
A
#
# COMPACT_ATOMS: atom_id res chain seq x y z
N MET A 1 21.16 0.12 -4.36
CA MET A 1 21.72 0.95 -3.27
C MET A 1 20.53 1.64 -2.63
N LEU A 2 20.14 1.27 -1.41
CA LEU A 2 19.06 1.97 -0.71
C LEU A 2 19.59 3.33 -0.29
N ASP A 3 18.79 4.36 -0.51
CA ASP A 3 19.18 5.74 -0.27
C ASP A 3 19.60 5.93 1.20
N PHE A 4 20.79 6.52 1.44
CA PHE A 4 21.39 6.65 2.79
C PHE A 4 20.46 7.38 3.78
N GLY A 5 19.53 8.20 3.27
CA GLY A 5 18.51 8.87 4.07
C GLY A 5 17.54 7.91 4.76
N ILE A 6 17.14 6.82 4.10
CA ILE A 6 16.06 5.95 4.59
C ILE A 6 16.56 5.01 5.69
N GLU A 7 17.77 4.47 5.55
CA GLU A 7 18.37 3.68 6.65
C GLU A 7 18.50 4.49 7.94
N ARG A 8 18.80 5.79 7.81
CA ARG A 8 18.92 6.70 8.96
C ARG A 8 17.56 6.95 9.64
N CYS A 9 16.48 7.06 8.86
CA CYS A 9 15.12 7.19 9.38
C CYS A 9 14.65 5.91 10.10
N ILE A 10 14.92 4.74 9.52
CA ILE A 10 14.59 3.44 10.15
C ILE A 10 15.35 3.26 11.46
N ARG A 11 16.66 3.54 11.47
CA ARG A 11 17.48 3.48 12.69
C ARG A 11 16.98 4.46 13.76
N ARG A 12 16.56 5.66 13.37
CA ARG A 12 15.96 6.64 14.27
C ARG A 12 14.63 6.16 14.85
N TYR A 13 13.75 5.53 14.07
CA TYR A 13 12.51 4.95 14.60
C TYR A 13 12.78 3.86 15.63
N VAL A 14 13.70 2.93 15.32
CA VAL A 14 14.09 1.85 16.25
C VAL A 14 14.71 2.41 17.53
N ALA A 15 15.52 3.47 17.43
CA ALA A 15 16.16 4.13 18.58
C ALA A 15 15.21 5.05 19.37
N ALA A 16 14.27 5.70 18.70
CA ALA A 16 13.28 6.60 19.30
C ALA A 16 12.05 5.87 19.84
N LYS A 17 12.06 4.54 19.82
CA LYS A 17 11.11 3.69 20.53
C LYS A 17 11.12 3.91 22.06
N ASP A 18 12.15 4.60 22.57
CA ASP A 18 12.24 5.05 23.97
C ASP A 18 11.21 6.15 24.32
N GLU A 19 10.63 6.04 25.53
CA GLU A 19 9.39 6.71 26.00
C GLU A 19 9.32 8.24 25.87
N LYS A 20 10.45 8.92 25.60
CA LYS A 20 10.51 10.40 25.58
C LYS A 20 9.97 11.02 24.29
N GLN A 21 9.83 10.26 23.20
CA GLN A 21 9.22 10.74 21.96
C GLN A 21 8.14 9.78 21.47
N LYS A 22 6.88 10.21 21.58
CA LYS A 22 5.72 9.43 21.15
C LYS A 22 5.55 9.50 19.63
N ILE A 23 6.34 8.74 18.89
CA ILE A 23 6.17 8.57 17.44
C ILE A 23 4.98 7.63 17.20
N THR A 24 3.98 8.08 16.44
CA THR A 24 2.75 7.32 16.17
C THR A 24 2.65 6.80 14.75
N ALA A 25 3.52 7.27 13.84
CA ALA A 25 3.51 6.90 12.43
C ALA A 25 4.94 6.68 11.91
N LEU A 26 5.10 5.66 11.07
CA LEU A 26 6.32 5.37 10.33
C LEU A 26 5.99 5.30 8.85
N LEU A 27 6.61 6.19 8.06
CA LEU A 27 6.48 6.18 6.60
C LEU A 27 7.69 5.46 6.00
N LEU A 28 7.42 4.46 5.15
CA LEU A 28 8.46 3.67 4.52
C LEU A 28 8.01 3.22 3.11
N PRO A 29 8.92 3.18 2.13
CA PRO A 29 8.67 2.49 0.87
C PRO A 29 8.37 1.00 1.12
N ILE A 30 7.43 0.43 0.37
CA ILE A 30 7.03 -0.98 0.50
C ILE A 30 8.22 -1.94 0.32
N SER A 31 9.15 -1.60 -0.57
CA SER A 31 10.36 -2.36 -0.88
C SER A 31 11.33 -2.51 0.31
N LEU A 32 11.19 -1.64 1.30
CA LEU A 32 11.92 -1.67 2.57
C LEU A 32 11.11 -2.32 3.69
N GLY A 33 9.79 -2.15 3.68
CA GLY A 33 8.88 -2.79 4.63
C GLY A 33 8.99 -4.31 4.63
N GLY A 34 9.30 -4.91 3.49
CA GLY A 34 9.53 -6.36 3.39
C GLY A 34 10.85 -6.87 4.00
N LYS A 35 11.88 -6.02 4.16
CA LYS A 35 13.29 -6.40 4.38
C LYS A 35 13.70 -6.63 5.85
N GLY A 36 12.90 -7.38 6.59
CA GLY A 36 13.32 -7.88 7.92
C GLY A 36 13.15 -6.90 9.08
N LEU A 37 12.36 -5.83 8.89
CA LEU A 37 11.91 -4.97 9.98
C LEU A 37 10.91 -5.71 10.88
N ASN A 38 10.92 -5.39 12.18
CA ASN A 38 9.98 -5.93 13.15
C ASN A 38 9.05 -4.82 13.64
N LEU A 39 7.79 -4.84 13.20
CA LEU A 39 6.83 -3.74 13.40
C LEU A 39 5.59 -4.20 14.19
N ILE A 40 5.79 -5.16 15.11
CA ILE A 40 4.73 -5.81 15.91
C ILE A 40 3.92 -4.81 16.75
N GLU A 41 4.41 -3.60 16.97
CA GLU A 41 3.69 -2.56 17.72
C GLU A 41 2.78 -1.68 16.87
N ALA A 42 2.86 -1.74 15.55
CA ALA A 42 1.88 -1.09 14.68
C ALA A 42 0.57 -1.89 14.69
N THR A 43 -0.56 -1.20 14.72
CA THR A 43 -1.89 -1.82 14.60
C THR A 43 -2.60 -1.45 13.31
N HIS A 44 -2.12 -0.42 12.62
CA HIS A 44 -2.69 0.07 11.37
C HIS A 44 -1.59 0.05 10.31
N VAL A 45 -1.88 -0.58 9.18
CA VAL A 45 -1.06 -0.58 7.98
C VAL A 45 -1.82 0.21 6.92
N ILE A 46 -1.19 1.25 6.37
CA ILE A 46 -1.79 2.10 5.35
C ILE A 46 -0.98 1.92 4.06
N LEU A 47 -1.65 1.42 3.03
CA LEU A 47 -1.10 1.26 1.68
C LEU A 47 -1.73 2.34 0.80
N ILE A 48 -0.89 3.26 0.31
CA ILE A 48 -1.32 4.45 -0.44
C ILE A 48 -1.30 4.19 -1.95
N GLU A 49 -0.50 3.23 -2.41
CA GLU A 49 -0.34 2.91 -3.82
C GLU A 49 -0.72 1.44 -4.09
N PRO A 50 -1.32 1.13 -5.25
CA PRO A 50 -1.63 -0.25 -5.64
C PRO A 50 -0.34 -0.99 -6.01
N LEU A 51 -0.18 -2.19 -5.46
CA LEU A 51 1.01 -3.00 -5.68
C LEU A 51 0.76 -4.06 -6.75
N MET A 52 1.60 -4.06 -7.78
CA MET A 52 1.56 -5.07 -8.85
C MET A 52 1.95 -6.48 -8.39
N ASN A 53 2.57 -6.61 -7.22
CA ASN A 53 2.98 -7.88 -6.64
C ASN A 53 2.33 -8.06 -5.26
N PRO A 54 1.33 -8.95 -5.12
CA PRO A 54 0.69 -9.18 -3.82
C PRO A 54 1.66 -9.80 -2.79
N GLY A 55 2.74 -10.45 -3.22
CA GLY A 55 3.73 -11.04 -2.32
C GLY A 55 4.49 -9.99 -1.49
N ASP A 56 4.83 -8.86 -2.10
CA ASP A 56 5.53 -7.77 -1.40
C ASP A 56 4.62 -7.13 -0.34
N GLU A 57 3.33 -7.02 -0.67
CA GLU A 57 2.30 -6.55 0.26
C GLU A 57 2.17 -7.48 1.47
N LEU A 58 1.95 -8.78 1.23
CA LEU A 58 1.81 -9.78 2.27
C LEU A 58 3.06 -9.85 3.16
N GLN A 59 4.24 -9.68 2.56
CA GLN A 59 5.49 -9.64 3.32
C GLN A 59 5.57 -8.42 4.23
N ALA A 60 5.17 -7.23 3.75
CA ALA A 60 5.14 -6.01 4.55
C ALA A 60 4.10 -6.10 5.69
N ILE A 61 2.88 -6.58 5.40
CA ILE A 61 1.83 -6.80 6.40
C ILE A 61 2.30 -7.82 7.45
N GLY A 62 2.97 -8.90 7.03
CA GLY A 62 3.51 -9.93 7.93
C GLY A 62 4.60 -9.43 8.89
N ARG A 63 5.13 -8.21 8.70
CA ARG A 63 6.03 -7.57 9.70
C ARG A 63 5.27 -6.94 10.86
N VAL A 64 4.00 -6.61 10.64
CA VAL A 64 3.09 -6.01 11.62
C VAL A 64 2.20 -7.09 12.24
N HIS A 65 1.54 -7.88 11.38
CA HIS A 65 0.75 -9.03 11.78
C HIS A 65 1.67 -10.24 12.01
N ARG A 66 2.33 -10.25 13.17
CA ARG A 66 3.32 -11.26 13.55
C ARG A 66 3.04 -11.84 14.94
N ILE A 67 3.53 -13.06 15.17
CA ILE A 67 3.55 -13.71 16.49
C ILE A 67 4.17 -12.74 17.51
N GLY A 68 3.41 -12.40 18.55
CA GLY A 68 3.76 -11.40 19.57
C GLY A 68 2.87 -10.14 19.55
N GLN A 69 2.08 -9.94 18.50
CA GLN A 69 1.04 -8.90 18.48
C GLN A 69 -0.17 -9.36 19.29
N THR A 70 -0.60 -8.55 20.25
CA THR A 70 -1.78 -8.82 21.09
C THR A 70 -3.00 -8.00 20.69
N ARG A 71 -2.82 -6.98 19.85
CA ARG A 71 -3.88 -6.07 19.40
C ARG A 71 -4.33 -6.40 17.97
N PRO A 72 -5.61 -6.17 17.62
CA PRO A 72 -6.08 -6.35 16.26
C PRO A 72 -5.28 -5.46 15.29
N THR A 73 -4.97 -6.01 14.11
CA THR A 73 -4.26 -5.31 13.04
C THR A 73 -5.23 -5.00 11.91
N PHE A 74 -5.26 -3.74 11.48
CA PHE A 74 -6.07 -3.26 10.38
C PHE A 74 -5.18 -2.91 9.19
N VAL A 75 -5.58 -3.35 8.01
CA VAL A 75 -4.90 -3.02 6.75
C VAL A 75 -5.86 -2.17 5.93
N HIS A 76 -5.43 -0.96 5.62
CA HIS A 76 -6.15 0.01 4.80
C HIS A 76 -5.46 0.11 3.44
N LYS A 77 -6.18 -0.19 2.38
CA LYS A 77 -5.72 0.01 1.00
C LYS A 77 -6.47 1.19 0.41
N PHE A 78 -5.72 2.20 -0.03
CA PHE A 78 -6.26 3.34 -0.76
C PHE A 78 -5.99 3.15 -2.24
N PHE A 79 -7.00 3.44 -3.05
CA PHE A 79 -6.92 3.51 -4.50
C PHE A 79 -7.95 4.52 -4.99
N ILE A 80 -7.64 5.20 -6.08
CA ILE A 80 -8.49 6.23 -6.66
C ILE A 80 -9.43 5.56 -7.67
N LYS A 81 -10.74 5.76 -7.48
CA LYS A 81 -11.78 5.27 -8.39
C LYS A 81 -11.63 5.89 -9.78
N ASN A 82 -12.04 5.16 -10.81
CA ASN A 82 -11.97 5.62 -12.21
C ASN A 82 -10.53 5.96 -12.66
N THR A 83 -9.54 5.30 -12.06
CA THR A 83 -8.15 5.40 -12.48
C THR A 83 -7.58 4.00 -12.74
N ILE A 84 -6.39 3.98 -13.32
CA ILE A 84 -5.59 2.77 -13.49
C ILE A 84 -5.40 1.98 -12.19
N GLU A 85 -5.44 2.64 -11.02
CA GLU A 85 -5.27 1.99 -9.71
C GLU A 85 -6.35 0.96 -9.41
N GLU A 86 -7.60 1.22 -9.82
CA GLU A 86 -8.73 0.30 -9.65
C GLU A 86 -8.58 -0.94 -10.53
N SER A 87 -8.12 -0.76 -11.77
CA SER A 87 -7.79 -1.86 -12.68
C SER A 87 -6.63 -2.71 -12.16
N ILE A 88 -5.58 -2.08 -11.61
CA ILE A 88 -4.45 -2.79 -11.00
C ILE A 88 -4.94 -3.58 -9.79
N GLN A 89 -5.68 -2.96 -8.87
CA GLN A 89 -6.22 -3.63 -7.68
C GLN A 89 -7.10 -4.83 -8.06
N THR A 90 -7.92 -4.70 -9.10
CA THR A 90 -8.74 -5.79 -9.61
C THR A 90 -7.85 -6.92 -10.13
N ALA A 91 -6.84 -6.62 -10.94
CA ALA A 91 -5.92 -7.61 -11.50
C ALA A 91 -5.07 -8.35 -10.45
N THR A 92 -4.83 -7.74 -9.28
CA THR A 92 -3.99 -8.31 -8.21
C THR A 92 -4.78 -8.97 -7.09
N SER A 93 -6.12 -8.86 -7.08
CA SER A 93 -6.97 -9.46 -6.06
C SER A 93 -7.03 -10.99 -6.21
N ALA A 94 -7.13 -11.72 -5.09
CA ALA A 94 -6.97 -13.18 -5.04
C ALA A 94 -7.97 -13.98 -5.89
N ASP A 95 -9.10 -13.36 -6.25
CA ASP A 95 -10.16 -13.95 -7.08
C ASP A 95 -10.04 -13.59 -8.57
N ALA A 96 -9.05 -12.78 -8.96
CA ALA A 96 -8.81 -12.44 -10.36
C ALA A 96 -7.95 -13.51 -11.03
N ASP A 97 -8.35 -13.88 -12.25
CA ASP A 97 -7.57 -14.72 -13.16
C ASP A 97 -6.15 -14.14 -13.22
N LYS A 98 -5.16 -14.92 -12.73
CA LYS A 98 -3.79 -14.45 -12.46
C LYS A 98 -3.30 -13.58 -13.61
N TRP A 99 -3.03 -12.30 -13.35
CA TRP A 99 -2.32 -11.43 -14.28
C TRP A 99 -0.91 -11.99 -14.53
N ASP A 100 -0.79 -12.84 -15.54
CA ASP A 100 0.48 -13.39 -15.97
C ASP A 100 1.19 -12.33 -16.80
N LYS A 101 2.20 -11.69 -16.20
CA LYS A 101 3.05 -10.67 -16.85
C LYS A 101 3.64 -11.16 -18.17
N ASN A 102 3.75 -12.48 -18.38
CA ASN A 102 4.28 -13.09 -19.59
C ASN A 102 3.20 -13.44 -20.64
N LYS A 103 1.91 -13.26 -20.33
CA LYS A 103 0.76 -13.52 -21.22
C LYS A 103 -0.20 -12.33 -21.32
N VAL A 104 0.28 -11.11 -21.08
CA VAL A 104 -0.53 -9.91 -21.25
C VAL A 104 -0.73 -9.64 -22.75
N THR A 105 -1.97 -9.59 -23.21
CA THR A 105 -2.28 -9.20 -24.60
C THR A 105 -2.34 -7.68 -24.75
N LEU A 106 -2.14 -7.17 -25.97
CA LEU A 106 -2.26 -5.74 -26.25
C LEU A 106 -3.65 -5.18 -25.91
N ASP A 107 -4.69 -6.01 -26.03
CA ASP A 107 -6.05 -5.60 -25.71
C ASP A 107 -6.26 -5.48 -24.20
N GLN A 108 -5.68 -6.38 -23.40
CA GLN A 108 -5.65 -6.24 -21.93
C GLN A 108 -4.90 -4.97 -21.48
N LEU A 109 -3.81 -4.62 -22.18
CA LEU A 109 -3.12 -3.35 -21.92
C LEU A 109 -3.99 -2.16 -22.31
N LYS A 110 -4.67 -2.19 -23.45
CA LYS A 110 -5.57 -1.10 -23.87
C LYS A 110 -6.73 -0.93 -22.91
N ASP A 111 -7.35 -2.02 -22.46
CA ASP A 111 -8.44 -1.99 -21.47
C ASP A 111 -8.02 -1.31 -20.16
N LEU A 112 -6.76 -1.48 -19.75
CA LEU A 112 -6.17 -0.82 -18.58
C LEU A 112 -6.19 0.71 -18.72
N PHE A 113 -5.99 1.23 -19.93
CA PHE A 113 -5.93 2.67 -20.23
C PHE A 113 -7.23 3.24 -20.82
N GLN A 114 -8.17 2.40 -21.28
CA GLN A 114 -9.41 2.82 -21.94
C GLN A 114 -10.59 3.00 -20.99
N LYS A 115 -10.54 2.45 -19.78
CA LYS A 115 -11.55 2.66 -18.74
C LYS A 115 -11.45 4.07 -18.13
N ILE A 116 -11.73 5.09 -18.93
CA ILE A 116 -11.91 6.46 -18.46
C ILE A 116 -13.19 7.00 -19.10
N GLU A 117 -14.35 6.54 -18.62
CA GLU A 117 -15.51 7.41 -18.67
C GLU A 117 -15.32 8.44 -17.57
N HIS A 118 -14.95 9.66 -17.95
CA HIS A 118 -14.96 10.79 -17.04
C HIS A 118 -16.39 10.94 -16.50
N PRO A 119 -16.64 10.85 -15.18
CA PRO A 119 -17.91 11.28 -14.65
C PRO A 119 -18.07 12.78 -14.98
N PRO A 120 -19.27 13.24 -15.38
CA PRO A 120 -19.50 14.67 -15.54
C PRO A 120 -19.13 15.36 -14.23
N GLU A 121 -18.33 16.41 -14.34
CA GLU A 121 -17.83 17.25 -13.25
C GLU A 121 -19.03 17.78 -12.45
N THR A 122 -19.50 17.00 -11.48
CA THR A 122 -20.71 17.33 -10.73
C THR A 122 -20.29 18.14 -9.51
N ALA A 123 -20.36 19.45 -9.71
CA ALA A 123 -20.62 20.50 -8.72
C ALA A 123 -20.18 20.21 -7.27
N ILE A 124 -18.95 20.61 -6.94
CA ILE A 124 -18.53 20.89 -5.55
C ILE A 124 -19.11 22.26 -5.12
N GLY A 125 -20.41 22.46 -5.33
CA GLY A 125 -21.11 23.74 -5.10
C GLY A 125 -22.36 23.64 -4.23
N ASP A 126 -23.02 22.48 -4.19
CA ASP A 126 -24.36 22.40 -3.61
C ASP A 126 -24.43 21.45 -2.42
N THR A 127 -23.66 21.70 -1.35
CA THR A 127 -23.99 21.19 -0.01
C THR A 127 -23.45 22.06 1.12
N LEU A 128 -23.55 23.38 0.97
CA LEU A 128 -23.54 24.33 2.09
C LEU A 128 -24.64 25.37 1.84
N SER A 129 -25.86 25.01 2.21
CA SER A 129 -26.98 25.93 2.45
C SER A 129 -27.85 25.35 3.56
#